data_AF-A0A7D7LBB9-F1
#
_entry.id   AF-A0A7D7LBB9-F1
#
_cell.length_a   1.000
_cell.length_b   1.000
_cell.length_c   1.000
_cell.angle_alpha   90.00
_cell.angle_beta   90.00
_cell.angle_gamma   90.00
#
_symmetry.space_group_name_H-M   'P 1'
#
loop_
_entity.id
_entity.type
_entity.pdbx_description
1 polymer ?
#
loop_
_entity_poly.entity_id
_entity_poly.type
_entity_poly.pdbx_seq_one_letter_code
_entity_poly.pdbx_strand_id
1 'polypeptide(L)'
;MDITVKKFVLRYETLANKAIKLNQSYLSLLKIYQELNFAPDLVSELDKTGNSPSKVIVSMQKDQKVIQNNFTHLAGLIAKFQSYFPTNPEAEQLKAIAHDCQVMTNFIQSMNLADLQKMFVKINNL
;
A
#
# COMPACT_ATOMS: atom_id res chain seq x y z
N MET A 1 8.42 20.14 19.88
CA MET A 1 8.51 18.84 19.19
C MET A 1 9.93 18.61 18.75
N ASP A 2 10.56 17.63 19.38
CA ASP A 2 11.92 17.17 19.10
C ASP A 2 12.19 16.92 17.60
N ILE A 3 13.41 17.20 17.14
CA ILE A 3 13.81 17.06 15.73
C ILE A 3 13.68 15.59 15.26
N THR A 4 13.89 14.63 16.16
CA THR A 4 13.76 13.21 15.87
C THR A 4 12.29 12.84 15.65
N VAL A 5 11.39 13.30 16.52
CA VAL A 5 9.94 13.07 16.39
C VAL A 5 9.42 13.69 15.08
N LYS A 6 9.87 14.90 14.70
CA LYS A 6 9.58 15.51 13.39
C LYS A 6 9.96 14.62 12.22
N LYS A 7 11.13 13.97 12.27
CA LYS A 7 11.57 13.05 11.22
C LYS A 7 10.71 11.79 11.16
N PHE A 8 10.24 11.26 12.28
CA PHE A 8 9.32 10.12 12.31
C PHE A 8 7.96 10.47 11.69
N VAL A 9 7.39 11.64 12.04
CA VAL A 9 6.15 12.14 11.44
C VAL A 9 6.28 12.26 9.92
N LEU A 10 7.32 12.94 9.42
CA LEU A 10 7.51 13.12 7.98
C LEU A 10 7.68 11.79 7.23
N ARG A 11 8.38 10.82 7.83
CA ARG A 11 8.53 9.47 7.26
C ARG A 11 7.20 8.75 7.20
N TYR A 12 6.40 8.83 8.27
CA TYR A 12 5.05 8.28 8.30
C TYR A 12 4.17 8.90 7.21
N GLU A 13 4.09 10.22 7.12
CA GLU A 13 3.28 10.92 6.11
C GLU A 13 3.67 10.54 4.69
N THR A 14 4.98 10.40 4.43
CA THR A 14 5.49 9.94 3.13
C THR A 14 5.03 8.52 2.81
N LEU A 15 5.07 7.60 3.78
CA LEU A 15 4.60 6.23 3.60
C LEU A 15 3.07 6.15 3.46
N ALA A 16 2.33 6.93 4.25
CA ALA A 16 0.88 7.01 4.19
C ALA A 16 0.42 7.47 2.79
N ASN A 17 1.05 8.51 2.24
CA ASN A 17 0.76 8.97 0.89
C ASN A 17 1.05 7.92 -0.18
N LYS A 18 2.10 7.10 -0.03
CA LYS A 18 2.38 5.98 -0.95
C LYS A 18 1.29 4.90 -0.86
N ALA A 19 0.85 4.57 0.35
CA ALA A 19 -0.23 3.60 0.56
C ALA A 19 -1.57 4.07 -0.02
N ILE A 20 -1.89 5.36 0.15
CA ILE A 20 -3.10 5.97 -0.43
C ILE A 20 -3.06 5.89 -1.95
N LYS A 21 -1.92 6.24 -2.58
CA LYS A 21 -1.75 6.14 -4.03
C LYS A 21 -1.89 4.69 -4.53
N LEU A 22 -1.30 3.73 -3.83
CA LEU A 22 -1.46 2.30 -4.16
C LEU A 22 -2.94 1.89 -4.13
N ASN A 23 -3.70 2.32 -3.12
CA ASN A 23 -5.13 2.05 -3.04
C ASN A 23 -5.93 2.71 -4.18
N GLN A 24 -5.59 3.94 -4.56
CA GLN A 24 -6.22 4.60 -5.72
C GLN A 24 -5.98 3.82 -7.01
N SER A 25 -4.77 3.28 -7.21
CA SER A 25 -4.47 2.40 -8.34
C SER A 25 -5.24 1.08 -8.25
N TYR A 26 -5.40 0.51 -7.05
CA TYR A 26 -6.20 -0.72 -6.84
C TYR A 26 -7.68 -0.51 -7.21
N LEU A 27 -8.28 0.58 -6.74
CA LEU A 27 -9.66 0.95 -7.08
C LEU A 27 -9.83 1.21 -8.59
N SER A 28 -8.84 1.86 -9.22
CA SER A 28 -8.85 2.07 -10.67
C SER A 28 -8.83 0.74 -11.44
N LEU A 29 -8.02 -0.23 -11.01
CA LEU A 29 -8.00 -1.56 -11.63
C LEU A 29 -9.31 -2.33 -11.43
N LEU A 30 -9.96 -2.21 -10.27
CA LEU A 30 -11.27 -2.81 -10.05
C LEU A 30 -12.32 -2.24 -11.01
N LYS A 31 -12.27 -0.93 -11.28
CA LYS A 31 -13.14 -0.29 -12.27
C LYS A 31 -12.85 -0.79 -13.68
N ILE A 32 -11.57 -0.87 -14.07
CA ILE A 32 -11.16 -1.43 -15.37
C ILE A 32 -11.64 -2.88 -15.51
N TYR A 33 -11.50 -3.69 -14.47
CA TYR A 33 -12.02 -5.06 -14.46
C TYR A 33 -13.53 -5.10 -14.75
N GLN A 34 -14.31 -4.24 -14.09
CA GLN A 34 -15.76 -4.17 -14.30
C GLN A 34 -16.09 -3.80 -15.76
N GLU A 35 -15.36 -2.86 -16.35
CA GLU A 35 -15.54 -2.46 -17.75
C GLU A 35 -15.17 -3.59 -18.73
N LEU A 36 -14.03 -4.24 -18.51
CA LEU A 36 -13.56 -5.34 -19.36
C LEU A 36 -14.42 -6.61 -19.24
N ASN A 37 -15.14 -6.79 -18.13
CA ASN A 37 -16.10 -7.89 -18.00
C ASN A 37 -17.26 -7.78 -19.01
N PHE A 38 -17.53 -6.59 -19.56
CA PHE A 38 -18.50 -6.40 -20.65
C PHE A 38 -17.88 -6.44 -22.05
N ALA A 39 -16.54 -6.39 -22.14
CA ALA A 39 -15.80 -6.45 -23.40
C ALA A 39 -14.48 -7.23 -23.23
N PRO A 40 -14.55 -8.57 -23.06
CA PRO A 40 -13.38 -9.40 -22.76
C PRO A 40 -12.26 -9.31 -23.81
N ASP A 41 -12.63 -9.15 -25.07
CA ASP A 41 -11.69 -9.05 -26.20
C ASP A 41 -10.66 -7.92 -26.02
N LEU A 42 -11.04 -6.83 -25.34
CA LEU A 42 -10.17 -5.69 -25.07
C LEU A 42 -9.02 -6.03 -24.11
N VAL A 43 -9.14 -7.06 -23.28
CA VAL A 43 -8.05 -7.49 -22.40
C VAL A 43 -6.85 -7.96 -23.23
N SER A 44 -7.12 -8.73 -24.28
CA SER A 44 -6.07 -9.23 -25.19
C SER A 44 -5.34 -8.10 -25.93
N GLU A 45 -6.04 -7.02 -26.26
CA GLU A 45 -5.45 -5.81 -26.85
C GLU A 45 -4.58 -5.05 -25.84
N LEU A 46 -5.03 -4.92 -24.60
CA LEU A 46 -4.23 -4.30 -23.53
C LEU A 46 -2.93 -5.08 -23.26
N ASP A 47 -2.97 -6.42 -23.35
CA ASP A 47 -1.79 -7.26 -23.17
C ASP A 47 -0.71 -7.03 -24.26
N LYS A 48 -1.13 -6.70 -25.50
CA LYS A 48 -0.21 -6.39 -26.62
C LYS A 48 0.51 -5.05 -26.45
N THR A 49 -0.11 -4.07 -25.78
CA THR A 49 0.41 -2.70 -25.66
C THR A 49 1.40 -2.49 -24.51
N GLY A 50 1.75 -3.55 -23.78
CA GLY A 50 2.59 -3.45 -22.58
C GLY A 50 1.84 -2.94 -21.33
N ASN A 51 0.60 -2.48 -21.48
CA ASN A 51 -0.30 -2.05 -20.40
C ASN A 51 -1.16 -3.20 -19.85
N SER A 52 -0.64 -4.41 -19.89
CA SER A 52 -1.30 -5.62 -19.37
C SER A 52 -1.74 -5.40 -17.92
N PRO A 53 -3.05 -5.48 -17.60
CA PRO A 53 -3.53 -5.39 -16.22
C PRO A 53 -2.81 -6.37 -15.29
N SER A 54 -2.50 -7.58 -15.78
CA SER A 54 -1.75 -8.59 -15.03
C SER A 54 -0.34 -8.13 -14.66
N LYS A 55 0.39 -7.48 -15.57
CA LYS A 55 1.73 -6.93 -15.28
C LYS A 55 1.66 -5.79 -14.27
N VAL A 56 0.66 -4.90 -14.41
CA VAL A 56 0.43 -3.80 -13.47
C VAL A 56 0.16 -4.35 -12.06
N ILE A 57 -0.68 -5.38 -11.94
CA ILE A 57 -0.98 -6.02 -10.65
C ILE A 57 0.28 -6.63 -10.02
N VAL A 58 1.13 -7.30 -10.78
CA VAL A 58 2.40 -7.86 -10.26
C VAL A 58 3.32 -6.75 -9.73
N SER A 59 3.42 -5.62 -10.45
CA SER A 59 4.18 -4.46 -9.95
C SER A 59 3.59 -3.92 -8.65
N MET A 60 2.26 -3.79 -8.59
CA MET A 60 1.57 -3.32 -7.39
C MET A 60 1.72 -4.26 -6.19
N GLN A 61 1.75 -5.59 -6.40
CA GLN A 61 2.00 -6.56 -5.32
C GLN A 61 3.41 -6.37 -4.73
N LYS A 62 4.41 -6.08 -5.59
CA LYS A 62 5.76 -5.74 -5.12
C LYS A 62 5.75 -4.45 -4.31
N ASP A 63 5.08 -3.41 -4.80
CA ASP A 63 4.96 -2.13 -4.09
C ASP A 63 4.22 -2.29 -2.76
N GLN A 64 3.14 -3.08 -2.73
CA GLN A 64 2.39 -3.44 -1.53
C GLN A 64 3.32 -4.00 -0.45
N LYS A 65 4.14 -5.01 -0.81
CA LYS A 65 5.10 -5.64 0.09
C LYS A 65 6.17 -4.66 0.57
N VAL A 66 6.69 -3.81 -0.32
CA VAL A 66 7.69 -2.78 0.03
C VAL A 66 7.12 -1.79 1.04
N ILE A 67 5.89 -1.29 0.81
CA ILE A 67 5.26 -0.32 1.70
C ILE A 67 4.94 -0.96 3.06
N GLN A 68 4.41 -2.20 3.09
CA GLN A 68 4.19 -2.94 4.33
C GLN A 68 5.47 -3.10 5.15
N ASN A 69 6.56 -3.55 4.51
CA ASN A 69 7.85 -3.69 5.18
C ASN A 69 8.36 -2.36 5.75
N ASN A 70 8.14 -1.25 5.04
CA ASN A 70 8.56 0.08 5.50
C ASN A 70 7.74 0.55 6.71
N PHE A 71 6.44 0.26 6.79
CA PHE A 71 5.63 0.56 7.97
C PHE A 71 6.07 -0.28 9.17
N THR A 72 6.27 -1.59 9.00
CA THR A 72 6.79 -2.47 10.05
C THR A 72 8.16 -2.00 10.54
N HIS A 73 9.05 -1.61 9.63
CA HIS A 73 10.36 -1.08 9.97
C HIS A 73 10.25 0.24 10.75
N LEU A 74 9.39 1.16 10.32
CA LEU A 74 9.17 2.44 11.00
C LEU A 74 8.64 2.24 12.42
N ALA A 75 7.64 1.37 12.60
CA ALA A 75 7.11 1.01 13.92
C ALA A 75 8.21 0.40 14.82
N GLY A 76 9.06 -0.47 14.26
CA GLY A 76 10.20 -1.04 14.99
C GLY A 76 11.26 -0.01 15.41
N LEU A 77 11.53 0.99 14.56
CA LEU A 77 12.41 2.11 14.93
C LEU A 77 11.80 2.98 16.04
N ILE A 78 10.50 3.24 15.96
CA ILE A 78 9.79 4.01 16.97
C ILE A 78 9.82 3.30 18.33
N ALA A 79 9.54 2.00 18.37
CA ALA A 79 9.59 1.21 19.61
C ALA A 79 10.98 1.28 20.27
N LYS A 80 12.06 1.22 19.48
CA LYS A 80 13.43 1.42 19.97
C LYS A 80 13.68 2.83 20.49
N PHE A 81 13.07 3.84 19.86
CA PHE A 81 13.28 5.24 20.24
C PHE A 81 12.44 5.67 21.46
N GLN A 82 11.31 5.03 21.70
CA GLN A 82 10.43 5.34 22.83
C GLN A 82 11.12 5.20 24.19
N SER A 83 12.07 4.25 24.34
CA SER A 83 12.81 4.07 25.60
C SER A 83 13.71 5.26 25.96
N TYR A 84 14.01 6.16 25.01
CA TYR A 84 14.80 7.37 25.26
C TYR A 84 13.95 8.58 25.69
N PHE A 85 12.62 8.46 25.74
CA PHE A 85 11.70 9.54 26.13
C PHE A 85 10.78 9.11 27.29
N PRO A 86 11.31 8.92 28.51
CA PRO A 86 10.55 8.29 29.60
C PRO A 86 9.39 9.12 30.18
N THR A 87 9.32 10.45 29.96
CA THR A 87 8.34 11.33 30.65
C THR A 87 7.83 12.52 29.81
N ASN A 88 7.70 12.40 28.48
CA ASN A 88 7.42 13.56 27.62
C ASN A 88 6.27 13.34 26.62
N PRO A 89 5.55 14.40 26.19
CA PRO A 89 4.53 14.35 25.12
C PRO A 89 5.04 13.68 23.83
N GLU A 90 6.34 13.75 23.57
CA GLU A 90 7.02 13.06 22.48
C GLU A 90 6.81 11.54 22.50
N ALA A 91 6.74 10.90 23.67
CA ALA A 91 6.54 9.46 23.79
C ALA A 91 5.14 9.04 23.34
N GLU A 92 4.11 9.82 23.72
CA GLU A 92 2.73 9.61 23.28
C GLU A 92 2.57 9.88 21.78
N GLN A 93 3.24 10.89 21.24
CA GLN A 93 3.27 11.12 19.78
C GLN A 93 3.92 9.95 19.03
N LEU A 94 5.05 9.45 19.52
CA LEU A 94 5.69 8.27 18.95
C LEU A 94 4.76 7.04 19.02
N LYS A 95 4.04 6.86 20.13
CA LYS A 95 3.05 5.78 20.29
C LYS A 95 1.91 5.89 19.28
N ALA A 96 1.40 7.10 19.06
CA ALA A 96 0.38 7.37 18.05
C ALA A 96 0.90 7.02 16.64
N ILE A 97 2.10 7.48 16.26
CA ILE A 97 2.68 7.15 14.95
C ILE A 97 2.87 5.63 14.78
N ALA A 98 3.30 4.92 15.82
CA ALA A 98 3.44 3.46 15.76
C ALA A 98 2.08 2.76 15.58
N HIS A 99 1.04 3.24 16.26
CA HIS A 99 -0.33 2.75 16.06
C HIS A 99 -0.81 3.01 14.62
N ASP A 100 -0.59 4.22 14.10
CA ASP A 100 -0.96 4.58 12.74
C ASP A 100 -0.23 3.74 11.69
N CYS A 101 1.04 3.38 11.94
CA CYS A 101 1.77 2.44 11.09
C CYS A 101 1.07 1.07 11.03
N GLN A 102 0.51 0.59 12.14
CA GLN A 102 -0.24 -0.67 12.18
C GLN A 102 -1.57 -0.54 11.43
N VAL A 103 -2.30 0.56 11.62
CA VAL A 103 -3.54 0.85 10.88
C VAL A 103 -3.28 0.87 9.38
N MET A 104 -2.23 1.56 8.94
CA MET A 104 -1.85 1.61 7.52
C MET A 104 -1.38 0.25 6.99
N THR A 105 -0.70 -0.55 7.79
CA THR A 105 -0.35 -1.93 7.43
C THR A 105 -1.58 -2.78 7.17
N ASN A 106 -2.57 -2.73 8.06
CA ASN A 106 -3.84 -3.45 7.92
C ASN A 106 -4.61 -2.95 6.69
N PHE A 107 -4.67 -1.63 6.48
CA PHE A 107 -5.27 -1.03 5.29
C PHE A 107 -4.62 -1.58 4.01
N ILE A 108 -3.29 -1.64 3.96
CA ILE A 108 -2.60 -2.16 2.78
C ILE A 108 -2.88 -3.65 2.56
N GLN A 109 -2.93 -4.44 3.63
CA GLN A 109 -3.24 -5.87 3.57
C GLN A 109 -4.67 -6.15 3.09
N SER A 110 -5.61 -5.23 3.30
CA SER A 110 -6.99 -5.38 2.82
C SER A 110 -7.11 -5.33 1.29
N MET A 111 -6.09 -4.80 0.59
CA MET A 111 -6.03 -4.80 -0.87
C MET A 111 -5.68 -6.21 -1.39
N ASN A 112 -6.68 -6.94 -1.87
CA ASN A 112 -6.49 -8.30 -2.37
C ASN A 112 -6.09 -8.31 -3.86
N LEU A 113 -4.86 -7.87 -4.13
CA LEU A 113 -4.28 -7.85 -5.47
C LEU A 113 -4.12 -9.25 -6.09
N ALA A 114 -3.97 -10.29 -5.26
CA ALA A 114 -3.87 -11.66 -5.74
C ALA A 114 -5.19 -12.16 -6.33
N ASP A 115 -6.32 -11.89 -5.68
CA ASP A 115 -7.62 -12.26 -6.23
C ASP A 115 -7.99 -11.40 -7.44
N LEU A 116 -7.65 -10.11 -7.43
CA LEU A 116 -7.83 -9.26 -8.61
C LEU A 116 -7.06 -9.80 -9.83
N GLN A 117 -5.84 -10.31 -9.63
CA GLN A 117 -5.06 -10.95 -10.70
C GLN A 117 -5.79 -12.17 -11.27
N LYS A 118 -6.31 -13.04 -10.40
CA LYS A 118 -7.08 -14.23 -10.83
C LYS A 118 -8.34 -13.82 -11.60
N MET A 119 -8.99 -12.73 -11.22
CA MET A 119 -10.17 -12.20 -11.90
C MET A 119 -9.86 -11.77 -13.34
N PHE A 120 -8.77 -11.03 -13.58
CA PHE A 120 -8.36 -10.67 -14.95
C PHE A 120 -7.97 -11.89 -15.79
N VAL A 121 -7.27 -12.88 -15.21
CA VAL A 121 -6.92 -14.13 -15.90
C VAL A 121 -8.19 -14.89 -16.33
N LYS A 122 -9.26 -14.85 -15.52
CA LYS A 122 -10.53 -15.49 -15.90
C LYS A 122 -11.19 -14.82 -17.09
N ILE A 123 -11.18 -13.48 -17.17
CA ILE A 123 -11.74 -12.77 -18.34
C ILE A 123 -10.99 -13.15 -19.62
N ASN A 124 -9.66 -13.27 -19.59
CA ASN A 124 -8.87 -13.67 -20.76
C ASN A 124 -9.15 -15.10 -21.27
N ASN A 125 -9.86 -15.93 -20.49
CA ASN A 125 -10.22 -17.30 -20.85
C ASN A 125 -11.73 -17.46 -21.11
N LEU A 126 -12.50 -16.37 -21.13
CA LEU A 126 -13.91 -16.33 -21.55
C LEU A 126 -13.99 -16.14 -23.07
#